data_AF-A0A6J1UEU4-F1
#
_entry.id   AF-A0A6J1UEU4-F1
#
_cell.length_a   1.000
_cell.length_b   1.000
_cell.length_c   1.000
_cell.angle_alpha   90.00
_cell.angle_beta   90.00
_cell.angle_gamma   90.00
#
_symmetry.space_group_name_H-M   'P 1'
#
loop_
_entity.id
_entity.type
_entity.pdbx_description
1 polymer ?
#
loop_
_entity_poly.entity_id
_entity_poly.type
_entity_poly.pdbx_seq_one_letter_code
_entity_poly.pdbx_strand_id
1 'polypeptide(L)'
;MAGDVAPDPQGPPGGQEGVQFFLQAVNSLFSDYGWYILFALIGVYLLVQKLSKNLQGSRSSVPITAIEPDDVVKQQEALLAARMKMQEQLNAQAEKFKEKQKMLEEEKRKQKIAMWESMQEGKSYKATLQHNQEPMPEASTSTTVGKPKPNRKPLRGEGYNPLSGEGGGTCSWRPGRRGPSSGG
;
A
#
# COMPACT_ATOMS: atom_id res chain seq x y z
N MET A 1 -55.73 -24.51 -21.81
CA MET A 1 -55.20 -23.35 -22.55
C MET A 1 -55.35 -22.17 -21.61
N ALA A 2 -54.31 -21.86 -20.81
CA ALA A 2 -53.23 -20.92 -21.16
C ALA A 2 -53.81 -19.50 -21.38
N GLY A 3 -53.46 -18.47 -20.61
CA GLY A 3 -52.49 -18.38 -19.54
C GLY A 3 -52.66 -17.06 -18.78
N ASP A 4 -52.14 -17.06 -17.56
CA ASP A 4 -51.90 -15.88 -16.73
C ASP A 4 -50.97 -14.90 -17.45
N VAL A 5 -51.38 -13.64 -17.54
CA VAL A 5 -50.51 -12.52 -17.93
C VAL A 5 -50.17 -11.77 -16.64
N ALA A 6 -48.96 -12.01 -16.14
CA ALA A 6 -48.37 -11.27 -15.03
C ALA A 6 -48.04 -9.83 -15.44
N PRO A 7 -48.14 -8.84 -14.53
CA PRO A 7 -47.63 -7.49 -14.77
C PRO A 7 -46.10 -7.44 -14.63
N ASP A 8 -45.48 -6.62 -15.48
CA ASP A 8 -44.05 -6.42 -15.69
C ASP A 8 -43.19 -6.25 -14.41
N PRO A 9 -41.98 -6.82 -14.36
CA PRO A 9 -41.00 -6.48 -13.33
C PRO A 9 -40.32 -5.15 -13.68
N GLN A 10 -40.74 -4.07 -13.02
CA GLN A 10 -39.93 -2.85 -12.92
C GLN A 10 -38.60 -3.20 -12.24
N GLY A 11 -37.51 -3.18 -13.00
CA GLY A 11 -36.15 -3.24 -12.46
C GLY A 11 -35.84 -2.02 -11.58
N PRO A 12 -34.93 -2.15 -10.61
CA PRO A 12 -34.71 -1.12 -9.58
C PRO A 12 -34.20 0.20 -10.18
N PRO A 13 -34.70 1.37 -9.76
CA PRO A 13 -34.23 2.69 -10.22
C PRO A 13 -32.87 3.12 -9.64
N GLY A 14 -32.08 2.19 -9.06
CA GLY A 14 -30.90 2.55 -8.27
C GLY A 14 -29.74 3.16 -9.06
N GLY A 15 -29.62 2.86 -10.37
CA GLY A 15 -28.51 3.36 -11.19
C GLY A 15 -28.68 4.81 -11.64
N GLN A 16 -29.90 5.18 -12.06
CA GLN A 16 -30.16 6.52 -12.57
C GLN A 16 -30.34 7.53 -11.43
N GLU A 17 -31.03 7.15 -10.35
CA GLU A 17 -31.18 7.99 -9.17
C GLU A 17 -29.81 8.26 -8.53
N GLY A 18 -28.94 7.25 -8.41
CA GLY A 18 -27.58 7.42 -7.87
C GLY A 18 -26.72 8.41 -8.65
N VAL A 19 -26.81 8.42 -9.99
CA VAL A 19 -26.10 9.38 -10.84
C VAL A 19 -26.71 10.78 -10.70
N GLN A 20 -28.02 10.90 -10.59
CA GLN A 20 -28.69 12.18 -10.35
C GLN A 20 -28.31 12.77 -8.98
N PHE A 21 -28.27 11.95 -7.91
CA PHE A 21 -27.79 12.37 -6.60
C PHE A 21 -26.32 12.80 -6.63
N PHE A 22 -25.47 12.09 -7.38
CA PHE A 22 -24.07 12.45 -7.54
C PHE A 22 -23.91 13.78 -8.29
N LEU A 23 -24.66 13.98 -9.39
CA LEU A 23 -24.66 15.25 -10.11
C LEU A 23 -25.20 16.40 -9.26
N GLN A 24 -26.23 16.16 -8.45
CA GLN A 24 -26.79 17.17 -7.55
C GLN A 24 -25.82 17.51 -6.41
N ALA A 25 -25.13 16.52 -5.85
CA ALA A 25 -24.08 16.71 -4.83
C ALA A 25 -22.83 17.40 -5.41
N VAL A 26 -22.42 17.03 -6.62
CA VAL A 26 -21.29 17.69 -7.30
C VAL A 26 -21.66 19.12 -7.64
N ASN A 27 -22.89 19.40 -8.10
CA ASN A 27 -23.36 20.76 -8.36
C ASN A 27 -23.45 21.62 -7.10
N SER A 28 -23.93 21.09 -5.98
CA SER A 28 -23.94 21.86 -4.73
C SER A 28 -22.51 22.16 -4.26
N LEU A 29 -21.60 21.19 -4.38
CA LEU A 29 -20.18 21.40 -4.10
C LEU A 29 -19.53 22.37 -5.11
N PHE A 30 -19.90 22.35 -6.38
CA PHE A 30 -19.38 23.30 -7.37
C PHE A 30 -19.92 24.72 -7.14
N SER A 31 -21.15 24.86 -6.67
CA SER A 31 -21.76 26.15 -6.33
C SER A 31 -21.08 26.77 -5.10
N ASP A 32 -20.87 25.99 -4.05
CA ASP A 32 -20.26 26.48 -2.80
C ASP A 32 -18.73 26.65 -2.91
N TYR A 33 -18.07 25.86 -3.77
CA TYR A 33 -16.61 25.83 -3.90
C TYR A 33 -16.09 26.27 -5.28
N GLY A 34 -16.93 26.86 -6.13
CA GLY A 34 -16.55 27.26 -7.50
C GLY A 34 -15.36 28.21 -7.55
N TRP A 35 -15.20 29.06 -6.54
CA TRP A 35 -14.05 29.95 -6.40
C TRP A 35 -12.75 29.20 -6.11
N TYR A 36 -12.76 28.14 -5.29
CA TYR A 36 -11.59 27.29 -5.09
C TYR A 36 -11.20 26.55 -6.36
N ILE A 37 -12.17 26.15 -7.17
CA ILE A 37 -11.93 25.49 -8.46
C ILE A 37 -11.27 26.47 -9.44
N LEU A 38 -11.71 27.73 -9.44
CA LEU A 38 -11.11 28.81 -10.22
C LEU A 38 -9.67 29.11 -9.74
N PHE A 39 -9.43 29.21 -8.43
CA PHE A 39 -8.09 29.36 -7.88
C PHE A 39 -7.20 28.14 -8.11
N ALA A 40 -7.75 26.93 -8.06
CA ALA A 40 -7.03 25.70 -8.37
C ALA A 40 -6.63 25.66 -9.86
N LEU A 41 -7.53 26.05 -10.77
CA LEU A 41 -7.23 26.17 -12.20
C LEU A 41 -6.17 27.24 -12.46
N ILE A 42 -6.26 28.41 -11.81
CA ILE A 42 -5.25 29.47 -11.91
C ILE A 42 -3.91 28.98 -11.35
N GLY A 43 -3.92 28.30 -10.19
CA GLY A 43 -2.74 27.72 -9.58
C GLY A 43 -2.07 26.70 -10.49
N VAL A 44 -2.84 25.78 -11.06
CA VAL A 44 -2.37 24.79 -12.04
C VAL A 44 -1.85 25.48 -13.31
N TYR A 45 -2.56 26.50 -13.81
CA TYR A 45 -2.12 27.26 -14.99
C TYR A 45 -0.79 27.96 -14.74
N LEU A 46 -0.65 28.66 -13.61
CA LEU A 46 0.59 29.33 -13.22
C LEU A 46 1.71 28.33 -12.96
N LEU A 47 1.39 27.15 -12.39
CA LEU A 47 2.34 26.07 -12.20
C LEU A 47 2.87 25.58 -13.54
N VAL A 48 1.98 25.22 -14.47
CA VAL A 48 2.36 24.84 -15.85
C VAL A 48 3.14 25.96 -16.53
N GLN A 49 2.74 27.21 -16.35
CA GLN A 49 3.44 28.37 -16.90
C GLN A 49 4.83 28.58 -16.27
N LYS A 50 5.01 28.35 -14.97
CA LYS A 50 6.30 28.42 -14.28
C LYS A 50 7.21 27.28 -14.70
N LEU A 51 6.69 26.05 -14.80
CA LEU A 51 7.45 24.91 -15.28
C LEU A 51 7.84 25.09 -16.76
N SER A 52 6.93 25.57 -17.61
CA SER A 52 7.22 25.82 -19.01
C SER A 52 8.22 26.95 -19.19
N LYS A 53 8.10 28.07 -18.46
CA LYS A 53 9.08 29.17 -18.47
C LYS A 53 10.44 28.77 -17.93
N ASN A 54 10.48 27.95 -16.87
CA ASN A 54 11.75 27.47 -16.29
C ASN A 54 12.42 26.45 -17.23
N LEU A 55 11.64 25.59 -17.86
CA LEU A 55 12.12 24.64 -18.87
C LEU A 55 12.52 25.35 -20.18
N GLN A 56 11.80 26.41 -20.56
CA GLN A 56 12.16 27.27 -21.69
C GLN A 56 13.40 28.10 -21.37
N GLY A 57 13.56 28.63 -20.15
CA GLY A 57 14.78 29.35 -19.73
C GLY A 57 16.02 28.45 -19.70
N SER A 58 15.83 27.15 -19.43
CA SER A 58 16.88 26.14 -19.57
C SER A 58 17.08 25.65 -21.01
N ARG A 59 16.14 25.90 -21.93
CA ARG A 59 16.19 25.46 -23.33
C ARG A 59 16.37 26.61 -24.32
N SER A 60 16.29 27.86 -23.88
CA SER A 60 16.39 29.03 -24.72
C SER A 60 17.85 29.36 -24.95
N SER A 61 18.22 29.25 -26.23
CA SER A 61 19.47 29.66 -26.87
C SER A 61 20.70 28.80 -26.58
N VAL A 62 20.75 27.60 -27.18
CA VAL A 62 21.97 27.27 -27.93
C VAL A 62 21.64 27.54 -29.40
N PRO A 63 22.20 28.59 -30.03
CA PRO A 63 22.04 28.79 -31.47
C PRO A 63 22.61 27.56 -32.18
N ILE A 64 21.81 26.94 -33.05
CA ILE A 64 22.12 25.72 -33.82
C ILE A 64 23.43 25.86 -34.64
N THR A 65 23.94 27.08 -34.78
CA THR A 65 25.15 27.43 -35.55
C THR A 65 26.46 27.42 -34.75
N ALA A 66 26.45 27.10 -33.45
CA ALA A 66 27.66 27.08 -32.62
C ALA A 66 27.65 25.96 -31.56
N ILE A 67 27.29 24.74 -31.96
CA ILE A 67 27.53 23.57 -31.11
C ILE A 67 29.03 23.27 -31.19
N GLU A 68 29.83 23.94 -30.36
CA GLU A 68 31.21 23.54 -30.16
C GLU A 68 31.23 22.11 -29.57
N PRO A 69 32.07 21.21 -30.09
CA PRO A 69 32.12 19.81 -29.63
C PRO A 69 32.37 19.72 -28.12
N ASP A 70 33.11 20.69 -27.56
CA ASP A 70 33.44 20.76 -26.14
C ASP A 70 32.22 20.98 -25.23
N ASP A 71 31.19 21.70 -25.70
CA ASP A 71 29.98 21.92 -24.93
C ASP A 71 29.08 20.67 -24.91
N VAL A 72 29.11 19.87 -25.98
CA VAL A 72 28.44 18.56 -26.01
C VAL A 72 29.12 17.59 -25.05
N VAL A 73 30.45 17.58 -25.01
CA VAL A 73 31.22 16.74 -24.07
C VAL A 73 30.89 17.12 -22.63
N LYS A 74 30.90 18.40 -22.27
CA LYS A 74 30.53 18.86 -20.91
C LYS A 74 29.10 18.47 -20.54
N GLN A 75 28.15 18.54 -21.47
CA GLN A 75 26.78 18.09 -21.21
C GLN A 75 26.71 16.57 -21.00
N GLN A 76 27.42 15.79 -21.81
CA GLN A 76 27.47 14.34 -21.64
C GLN A 76 28.14 13.94 -20.32
N GLU A 77 29.24 14.61 -19.95
CA GLU A 77 29.91 14.43 -18.67
C GLU A 77 28.99 14.78 -17.49
N ALA A 78 28.24 15.88 -17.59
CA ALA A 78 27.26 16.26 -16.57
C ALA A 78 26.14 15.23 -16.43
N LEU A 79 25.64 14.69 -17.55
CA LEU A 79 24.63 13.63 -17.55
C LEU A 79 25.17 12.31 -16.98
N LEU A 80 26.39 11.92 -17.34
CA LEU A 80 27.06 10.74 -16.79
C LEU A 80 27.32 10.91 -15.29
N ALA A 81 27.79 12.07 -14.84
CA ALA A 81 27.98 12.38 -13.43
C ALA A 81 26.67 12.32 -12.64
N ALA A 82 25.57 12.84 -13.21
CA ALA A 82 24.24 12.71 -12.60
C ALA A 82 23.79 11.25 -12.50
N ARG A 83 24.04 10.45 -13.54
CA ARG A 83 23.72 9.02 -13.56
C ARG A 83 24.52 8.24 -12.50
N MET A 84 25.81 8.54 -12.36
CA MET A 84 26.66 7.91 -11.34
C MET A 84 26.20 8.25 -9.93
N LYS A 85 25.93 9.53 -9.64
CA LYS A 85 25.38 9.95 -8.33
C LYS A 85 24.06 9.25 -8.00
N MET A 86 23.19 9.07 -9.00
CA MET A 86 21.93 8.35 -8.80
C MET A 86 22.16 6.87 -8.46
N GLN A 87 23.10 6.20 -9.14
CA GLN A 87 23.45 4.81 -8.86
C GLN A 87 24.06 4.64 -7.46
N GLU A 88 24.95 5.55 -7.06
CA GLU A 88 25.54 5.54 -5.72
C GLU A 88 24.48 5.66 -4.62
N GLN A 89 23.50 6.55 -4.80
CA GLN A 89 22.39 6.68 -3.85
C GLN A 89 21.55 5.40 -3.75
N LEU A 90 21.25 4.76 -4.89
CA LEU A 90 20.52 3.49 -4.92
C LEU A 90 21.32 2.37 -4.24
N ASN A 91 22.62 2.30 -4.51
CA ASN A 91 23.50 1.32 -3.89
C ASN A 91 23.58 1.53 -2.36
N ALA A 92 23.74 2.77 -1.90
CA ALA A 92 23.76 3.09 -0.47
C ALA A 92 22.43 2.73 0.22
N GLN A 93 21.29 2.92 -0.44
CA GLN A 93 19.99 2.49 0.09
C GLN A 93 19.88 0.95 0.13
N ALA A 94 20.37 0.27 -0.90
CA ALA A 94 20.37 -1.20 -0.96
C ALA A 94 21.25 -1.81 0.14
N GLU A 95 22.42 -1.23 0.42
CA GLU A 95 23.31 -1.64 1.52
C GLU A 95 22.64 -1.45 2.88
N LYS A 96 22.09 -0.26 3.15
CA LYS A 96 21.35 0.02 4.38
C LYS A 96 20.19 -0.96 4.60
N PHE A 97 19.50 -1.36 3.54
CA PHE A 97 18.41 -2.32 3.65
C PHE A 97 18.92 -3.74 3.93
N LYS A 98 20.00 -4.17 3.26
CA LYS A 98 20.65 -5.46 3.51
C LYS A 98 21.18 -5.56 4.94
N GLU A 99 21.78 -4.50 5.47
CA GLU A 99 22.24 -4.44 6.86
C GLU A 99 21.08 -4.58 7.85
N LYS A 100 20.00 -3.82 7.65
CA LYS A 100 18.78 -3.94 8.47
C LYS A 100 18.19 -5.34 8.42
N GLN A 101 18.17 -5.99 7.24
CA GLN A 101 17.69 -7.36 7.13
C GLN A 101 18.55 -8.35 7.93
N LYS A 102 19.89 -8.23 7.83
CA LYS A 102 20.81 -9.08 8.63
C LYS A 102 20.59 -8.91 10.13
N MET A 103 20.45 -7.66 10.59
CA MET A 103 20.15 -7.37 12.00
C MET A 103 18.86 -8.05 12.46
N LEU A 104 17.78 -7.94 11.67
CA LEU A 104 16.50 -8.59 11.99
C LEU A 104 16.60 -10.12 11.97
N GLU A 105 17.39 -10.70 11.08
CA GLU A 105 17.63 -12.14 11.06
C GLU A 105 18.41 -12.61 12.30
N GLU A 106 19.45 -11.87 12.71
CA GLU A 106 20.21 -12.15 13.92
C GLU A 106 19.36 -11.99 15.18
N GLU A 107 18.54 -10.95 15.27
CA GLU A 107 17.60 -10.76 16.39
C GLU A 107 16.60 -11.91 16.47
N LYS A 108 16.04 -12.34 15.34
CA LYS A 108 15.15 -13.51 15.30
C LYS A 108 15.86 -14.79 15.72
N ARG A 109 17.14 -14.96 15.37
CA ARG A 109 17.95 -16.10 15.83
C ARG A 109 18.16 -16.03 17.34
N LYS A 110 18.53 -14.87 17.88
CA LYS A 110 18.70 -14.65 19.32
C LYS A 110 17.39 -14.86 20.10
N GLN A 111 16.27 -14.36 19.59
CA GLN A 111 14.94 -14.56 20.18
C GLN A 111 14.56 -16.04 20.21
N LYS A 112 14.84 -16.80 19.14
CA LYS A 112 14.59 -18.25 19.13
C LYS A 112 15.45 -18.95 20.18
N ILE A 113 16.73 -18.62 20.28
CA ILE A 113 17.63 -19.21 21.29
C ILE A 113 17.13 -18.89 22.70
N ALA A 114 16.84 -17.63 22.99
CA ALA A 114 16.34 -17.19 24.29
C ALA A 114 14.99 -17.85 24.64
N MET A 115 14.08 -17.98 23.66
CA MET A 115 12.82 -18.67 23.85
C MET A 115 13.04 -20.16 24.18
N TRP A 116 13.91 -20.85 23.44
CA TRP A 116 14.25 -22.25 23.68
C TRP A 116 14.93 -22.47 25.03
N GLU A 117 15.85 -21.58 25.42
CA GLU A 117 16.53 -21.61 26.71
C GLU A 117 15.54 -21.38 27.86
N SER A 118 14.65 -20.39 27.74
CA SER A 118 13.59 -20.15 28.74
C SER A 118 12.62 -21.32 28.90
N MET A 119 12.41 -22.08 27.82
CA MET A 119 11.56 -23.27 27.80
C MET A 119 12.26 -24.46 28.47
N GLN A 120 13.58 -24.60 28.27
CA GLN A 120 14.40 -25.63 28.90
C GLN A 120 14.61 -25.38 30.40
N GLU A 121 14.72 -24.11 30.81
CA GLU A 121 14.80 -23.69 32.22
C GLU A 121 13.44 -23.73 32.96
N GLY A 122 12.34 -24.06 32.27
CA GLY A 122 11.01 -24.18 32.89
C GLY A 122 10.35 -22.85 33.29
N LYS A 123 10.89 -21.71 32.86
CA LYS A 123 10.37 -20.35 33.17
C LYS A 123 9.24 -19.89 32.25
N SER A 124 8.90 -20.70 31.24
CA SER A 124 8.04 -20.36 30.09
C SER A 124 6.59 -19.96 30.42
N TYR A 125 6.08 -20.21 31.63
CA TYR A 125 4.72 -19.83 32.01
C TYR A 125 4.62 -18.59 32.93
N LYS A 126 5.66 -18.28 33.73
CA LYS A 126 5.61 -17.15 34.69
C LYS A 126 6.25 -15.86 34.17
N ALA A 127 7.28 -15.95 33.32
CA ALA A 127 8.00 -14.75 32.85
C ALA A 127 7.22 -13.93 31.80
N THR A 128 6.41 -14.58 30.96
CA THR A 128 5.64 -13.91 29.89
C THR A 128 4.49 -13.04 30.43
N LEU A 129 4.03 -13.33 31.65
CA LEU A 129 3.03 -12.51 32.38
C LEU A 129 3.64 -11.21 32.92
N GLN A 130 4.93 -11.21 33.27
CA GLN A 130 5.64 -10.02 33.76
C GLN A 130 6.20 -9.15 32.63
N HIS A 131 6.60 -9.73 31.49
CA HIS A 131 7.08 -8.93 30.36
C HIS A 131 5.99 -8.09 29.66
N ASN A 132 4.71 -8.41 29.85
CA ASN A 132 3.58 -7.54 29.47
C ASN A 132 3.23 -6.49 30.56
N GLN A 133 3.89 -6.53 31.72
CA GLN A 133 3.70 -5.64 32.85
C GLN A 133 5.02 -4.93 33.20
N GLU A 134 5.54 -4.11 32.30
CA GLU A 134 6.45 -3.03 32.69
C GLU A 134 5.79 -1.69 32.33
N PRO A 135 5.94 -0.65 33.17
CA PRO A 135 4.95 0.41 33.34
C PRO A 135 5.11 1.53 32.31
N MET A 136 3.98 1.94 31.71
CA MET A 136 3.84 3.26 31.10
C MET A 136 3.72 4.31 32.22
N PRO A 137 4.39 5.47 32.15
CA PRO A 137 4.25 6.50 33.17
C PRO A 137 2.87 7.16 33.04
N GLU A 138 2.09 7.00 34.11
CA GLU A 138 1.09 7.90 34.68
C GLU A 138 0.40 8.92 33.76
N ALA A 139 -0.87 8.67 33.45
CA ALA A 139 -1.94 9.66 33.66
C ALA A 139 -3.35 9.06 33.44
N SER A 140 -4.22 9.30 34.42
CA SER A 140 -5.68 9.42 34.28
C SER A 140 -6.53 8.13 34.34
N THR A 141 -6.94 7.82 35.57
CA THR A 141 -8.33 7.59 36.01
C THR A 141 -9.36 7.16 34.95
N SER A 142 -9.83 5.90 35.00
CA SER A 142 -11.26 5.58 34.87
C SER A 142 -11.53 4.08 35.12
N THR A 143 -12.38 3.83 36.10
CA THR A 143 -12.96 2.54 36.45
C THR A 143 -14.01 2.11 35.43
N THR A 144 -13.79 1.02 34.68
CA THR A 144 -14.91 0.32 34.02
C THR A 144 -14.69 -1.20 33.98
N VAL A 145 -15.44 -1.85 34.88
CA VAL A 145 -15.95 -3.24 34.88
C VAL A 145 -15.80 -4.00 33.54
N GLY A 146 -15.12 -5.15 33.60
CA GLY A 146 -14.90 -6.04 32.46
C GLY A 146 -16.17 -6.75 31.99
N LYS A 147 -16.48 -6.65 30.69
CA LYS A 147 -17.58 -7.36 30.02
C LYS A 147 -17.25 -8.85 29.81
N PRO A 148 -18.20 -9.79 30.00
CA PRO A 148 -17.97 -11.21 29.75
C PRO A 148 -17.85 -11.50 28.25
N LYS A 149 -16.92 -12.39 27.89
CA LYS A 149 -16.60 -12.79 26.51
C LYS A 149 -17.78 -13.53 25.87
N PRO A 150 -18.21 -13.21 24.63
CA PRO A 150 -19.23 -14.00 23.94
C PRO A 150 -18.65 -15.36 23.53
N ASN A 151 -19.46 -16.42 23.71
CA ASN A 151 -19.17 -17.81 23.33
C ASN A 151 -18.67 -17.87 21.87
N ARG A 152 -17.37 -18.12 21.67
CA ARG A 152 -16.78 -18.29 20.34
C ARG A 152 -16.96 -19.73 19.91
N LYS A 153 -17.83 -19.93 18.90
CA LYS A 153 -17.86 -21.16 18.10
C LYS A 153 -16.44 -21.44 17.58
N PRO A 154 -15.95 -22.69 17.61
CA PRO A 154 -14.61 -23.01 17.13
C PRO A 154 -14.47 -22.59 15.66
N LEU A 155 -13.33 -21.99 15.32
CA LEU A 155 -13.01 -21.47 13.98
C LEU A 155 -12.91 -22.57 12.89
N ARG A 156 -13.05 -23.84 13.28
CA ARG A 156 -13.05 -25.00 12.39
C ARG A 156 -14.24 -25.87 12.74
N GLY A 157 -15.06 -26.21 11.74
CA GLY A 157 -16.24 -27.05 11.90
C GLY A 157 -15.89 -28.41 12.51
N GLU A 158 -16.89 -29.02 13.16
CA GLU A 158 -16.79 -30.24 13.98
C GLU A 158 -16.29 -31.51 13.24
N GLY A 159 -15.93 -31.42 11.97
CA GLY A 159 -15.50 -32.55 11.13
C GLY A 159 -14.01 -32.65 10.83
N TYR A 160 -13.14 -31.76 11.34
CA TYR A 160 -11.71 -31.85 11.05
C TYR A 160 -11.02 -32.89 11.95
N ASN A 161 -10.82 -34.10 11.42
CA ASN A 161 -10.03 -35.13 12.07
C ASN A 161 -8.63 -35.22 11.43
N PRO A 162 -7.55 -34.85 12.16
CA PRO A 162 -6.18 -34.86 11.64
C PRO A 162 -5.63 -36.27 11.37
N LEU A 163 -6.32 -37.32 11.80
CA LEU A 163 -5.92 -38.72 11.57
C LEU A 163 -6.71 -39.40 10.44
N SER A 164 -7.96 -38.98 10.17
CA SER A 164 -8.81 -39.64 9.16
C SER A 164 -9.12 -38.84 7.91
N GLY A 165 -8.64 -37.60 7.78
CA GLY A 165 -8.54 -36.92 6.47
C GLY A 165 -9.85 -36.82 5.67
N GLU A 166 -11.00 -36.81 6.34
CA GLU A 166 -12.31 -36.72 5.67
C GLU A 166 -12.62 -35.24 5.41
N GLY A 167 -12.44 -34.79 4.16
CA GLY A 167 -12.74 -33.40 3.78
C GLY A 167 -11.97 -32.96 2.55
N GLY A 168 -12.28 -33.58 1.41
CA GLY A 168 -11.69 -33.27 0.12
C GLY A 168 -12.03 -31.88 -0.43
N GLY A 169 -11.11 -31.40 -1.27
CA GLY A 169 -11.43 -30.66 -2.49
C GLY A 169 -11.65 -29.15 -2.33
N THR A 170 -10.57 -28.35 -2.38
CA THR A 170 -10.54 -27.05 -3.11
C THR A 170 -9.13 -26.47 -3.26
N CYS A 171 -8.11 -26.92 -2.53
CA CYS A 171 -6.75 -26.39 -2.68
C CYS A 171 -5.84 -27.31 -3.51
N SER A 172 -6.06 -27.39 -4.81
CA SER A 172 -5.05 -27.88 -5.76
C SER A 172 -4.10 -26.73 -6.12
N TRP A 173 -3.06 -26.52 -5.32
CA TRP A 173 -1.97 -25.65 -5.73
C TRP A 173 -1.21 -26.30 -6.89
N ARG A 174 -1.46 -25.83 -8.12
CA ARG A 174 -0.59 -26.10 -9.27
C ARG A 174 0.35 -24.91 -9.45
N PRO A 175 1.67 -25.10 -9.47
CA PRO A 175 2.59 -24.03 -9.85
C PRO A 175 2.22 -23.54 -11.25
N GLY A 176 1.88 -22.25 -11.36
CA GLY A 176 1.57 -21.61 -12.65
C GLY A 176 2.75 -21.80 -13.61
N ARG A 177 2.45 -22.18 -14.86
CA ARG A 177 3.47 -22.31 -15.91
C ARG A 177 4.18 -20.97 -16.09
N ARG A 178 5.46 -20.90 -15.71
CA ARG A 178 6.35 -19.82 -16.14
C ARG A 178 6.82 -20.15 -17.55
N GLY A 179 6.17 -19.56 -18.54
CA GLY A 179 6.58 -19.60 -19.94
C GLY A 179 5.58 -18.81 -20.79
N PRO A 180 6.01 -17.92 -21.69
CA PRO A 180 5.10 -17.11 -22.47
C PRO A 180 4.32 -18.01 -23.45
N SER A 181 3.00 -18.03 -23.30
CA SER A 181 2.09 -18.57 -24.30
C SER A 181 1.75 -17.43 -25.27
N SER A 182 2.38 -17.46 -26.45
CA SER A 182 1.94 -16.88 -27.75
C SER A 182 1.02 -15.64 -27.78
N GLY A 183 1.42 -14.62 -28.53
CA GLY A 183 0.47 -13.80 -29.30
C GLY A 183 0.94 -12.39 -29.62
N GLY A 184 0.99 -12.05 -30.93
CA GLY A 184 1.09 -10.69 -31.46
C GLY A 184 2.27 -10.47 -32.40
#